data_AF-A0A1H7MTW3-F1
#
_entry.id   AF-A0A1H7MTW3-F1
#
_cell.length_a   1.000
_cell.length_b   1.000
_cell.length_c   1.000
_cell.angle_alpha   90.00
_cell.angle_beta   90.00
_cell.angle_gamma   90.00
#
_symmetry.space_group_name_H-M   'P 1'
#
loop_
_entity.id
_entity.type
_entity.pdbx_description
1 polymer ?
#
loop_
_entity_poly.entity_id
_entity_poly.type
_entity_poly.pdbx_seq_one_letter_code
_entity_poly.pdbx_strand_id
1 'polypeptide(L)'
;MTNRKIKDFHKNRILYNCMTENVRNLCRIMLALNKTFPKQFYPKRITEWLSAYKENCTETNKLDAIDAYDYKLEQWCEEYGIDTQWCTEFVKRNSPSIRSPQNILVLVNNVKLALVQTCSEFGLGDKRLQELKAALEEEQPREPEKELAKFGLEYEFGSVGEVDYRRLVPEKKQKVNYADLKRGYEGLAALKAYQDSIIGG
;
A
#
# COMPACT_ATOMS: atom_id res chain seq x y z
N MET A 1 36.51 -10.87 -1.07
CA MET A 1 35.24 -11.29 -1.73
C MET A 1 34.11 -11.27 -0.71
N THR A 2 33.44 -10.13 -0.51
CA THR A 2 32.28 -10.04 0.40
C THR A 2 31.02 -10.52 -0.30
N ASN A 3 30.78 -11.83 -0.17
CA ASN A 3 29.51 -12.54 -0.09
C ASN A 3 28.22 -11.82 -0.57
N ARG A 4 28.17 -11.40 -1.84
CA ARG A 4 26.99 -10.77 -2.47
C ARG A 4 25.70 -11.57 -2.23
N LYS A 5 25.81 -12.91 -2.26
CA LYS A 5 24.73 -13.85 -1.93
C LYS A 5 24.16 -13.67 -0.52
N ILE A 6 25.00 -13.46 0.50
CA ILE A 6 24.54 -13.22 1.88
C ILE A 6 23.83 -11.87 2.01
N LYS A 7 24.36 -10.83 1.35
CA LYS A 7 23.72 -9.50 1.35
C LYS A 7 22.34 -9.53 0.69
N ASP A 8 22.23 -10.25 -0.42
CA ASP A 8 20.95 -10.41 -1.13
C ASP A 8 19.96 -11.22 -0.30
N PHE A 9 20.40 -12.30 0.35
CA PHE A 9 19.57 -13.07 1.28
C PHE A 9 19.05 -12.21 2.44
N HIS A 10 19.90 -11.36 3.03
CA HIS A 10 19.47 -10.46 4.11
C HIS A 10 18.40 -9.46 3.65
N LYS A 11 18.55 -8.91 2.44
CA LYS A 11 17.54 -8.00 1.85
C LYS A 11 16.24 -8.73 1.51
N ASN A 12 16.32 -9.94 0.96
CA ASN A 12 15.15 -10.79 0.72
C ASN A 12 14.43 -11.12 2.03
N ARG A 13 15.16 -11.38 3.12
CA ARG A 13 14.58 -11.59 4.44
C ARG A 13 13.87 -10.35 4.97
N ILE A 14 14.44 -9.16 4.80
CA ILE A 14 13.79 -7.90 5.18
C ILE A 14 12.49 -7.72 4.39
N LEU A 15 12.55 -7.90 3.07
CA LEU A 15 11.38 -7.77 2.19
C LEU A 15 10.30 -8.80 2.56
N TYR A 16 10.69 -10.07 2.72
CA TYR A 16 9.80 -11.14 3.16
C TYR A 16 9.09 -10.78 4.45
N ASN A 17 9.82 -10.34 5.48
CA ASN A 17 9.22 -9.93 6.75
C ASN A 17 8.22 -8.77 6.56
N CYS A 18 8.53 -7.78 5.71
CA CYS A 18 7.59 -6.69 5.43
C CYS A 18 6.33 -7.20 4.75
N MET A 19 6.46 -8.11 3.78
CA MET A 19 5.31 -8.70 3.10
C MET A 19 4.44 -9.53 4.05
N THR A 20 5.07 -10.35 4.91
CA THR A 20 4.36 -11.14 5.93
C THR A 20 3.59 -10.24 6.89
N GLU A 21 4.24 -9.21 7.43
CA GLU A 21 3.60 -8.25 8.35
C GLU A 21 2.49 -7.45 7.68
N ASN A 22 2.65 -7.10 6.40
CA ASN A 22 1.60 -6.48 5.62
C ASN A 22 0.34 -7.35 5.56
N VAL A 23 0.50 -8.62 5.19
CA VAL A 23 -0.62 -9.57 5.13
C VAL A 23 -1.27 -9.73 6.49
N ARG A 24 -0.48 -9.88 7.56
CA ARG A 24 -1.02 -10.01 8.91
C ARG A 24 -1.86 -8.80 9.33
N ASN A 25 -1.42 -7.59 8.97
CA ASN A 25 -2.19 -6.38 9.24
C ASN A 25 -3.51 -6.36 8.45
N LEU A 26 -3.51 -6.78 7.19
CA LEU A 26 -4.75 -6.95 6.41
C LEU A 26 -5.66 -8.03 7.01
N CYS A 27 -5.11 -9.16 7.46
CA CYS A 27 -5.87 -10.21 8.14
C CYS A 27 -6.53 -9.70 9.42
N ARG A 28 -5.84 -8.87 10.21
CA ARG A 28 -6.42 -8.23 11.41
C ARG A 28 -7.59 -7.33 11.04
N ILE A 29 -7.46 -6.52 9.99
CA ILE A 29 -8.56 -5.68 9.48
C ILE A 29 -9.74 -6.54 9.05
N MET A 30 -9.51 -7.61 8.28
CA MET A 30 -10.58 -8.53 7.85
C MET A 30 -11.29 -9.22 9.01
N LEU A 31 -10.53 -9.71 10.01
CA LEU A 31 -11.09 -10.31 11.22
C LEU A 31 -11.91 -9.30 12.03
N ALA A 32 -11.42 -8.07 12.19
CA ALA A 32 -12.15 -7.01 12.88
C ALA A 32 -13.43 -6.64 12.12
N LEU A 33 -13.38 -6.54 10.78
CA LEU A 33 -14.56 -6.30 9.95
C LEU A 33 -15.62 -7.40 10.12
N ASN A 34 -15.21 -8.67 10.08
CA ASN A 34 -16.12 -9.79 10.29
C ASN A 34 -16.71 -9.80 11.70
N LYS A 35 -15.89 -9.53 12.73
CA LYS A 35 -16.33 -9.49 14.14
C LYS A 35 -17.31 -8.35 14.40
N THR A 36 -16.99 -7.14 13.94
CA THR A 36 -17.78 -5.92 14.22
C THR A 36 -19.02 -5.85 13.34
N PHE A 37 -18.95 -6.32 12.10
CA PHE A 37 -20.01 -6.20 11.10
C PHE A 37 -20.33 -7.53 10.39
N PRO A 38 -20.67 -8.61 11.11
CA PRO A 38 -20.75 -9.97 10.57
C PRO A 38 -21.79 -10.14 9.45
N LYS A 39 -22.87 -9.35 9.47
CA LYS A 39 -23.91 -9.38 8.42
C LYS A 39 -23.44 -8.79 7.10
N GLN A 40 -22.53 -7.81 7.16
CA GLN A 40 -21.99 -7.19 5.97
C GLN A 40 -20.71 -7.89 5.53
N PHE A 41 -19.81 -8.19 6.46
CA PHE A 41 -18.51 -8.79 6.19
C PHE A 41 -18.50 -10.27 6.54
N TYR A 42 -19.44 -11.02 5.97
CA TYR A 42 -19.44 -12.48 6.01
C TYR A 42 -18.31 -13.05 5.12
N PRO A 43 -17.95 -14.34 5.22
CA PRO A 43 -16.71 -14.87 4.64
C PRO A 43 -16.52 -14.58 3.16
N LYS A 44 -17.56 -14.76 2.34
CA LYS A 44 -17.51 -14.43 0.90
C LYS A 44 -17.29 -12.92 0.67
N ARG A 45 -17.88 -12.04 1.47
CA ARG A 45 -17.67 -10.59 1.34
C ARG A 45 -16.27 -10.18 1.77
N ILE A 46 -15.65 -10.88 2.73
CA ILE A 46 -14.23 -10.70 3.06
C ILE A 46 -13.34 -11.08 1.87
N THR A 47 -13.66 -12.17 1.15
CA THR A 47 -12.95 -12.52 -0.09
C THR A 47 -13.10 -11.43 -1.15
N GLU A 48 -14.31 -10.89 -1.35
CA GLU A 48 -14.57 -9.78 -2.27
C GLU A 48 -13.77 -8.52 -1.86
N TRP A 49 -13.70 -8.22 -0.56
CA TRP A 49 -12.89 -7.12 -0.02
C TRP A 49 -11.40 -7.28 -0.34
N LEU A 50 -10.86 -8.49 -0.20
CA LEU A 50 -9.47 -8.77 -0.53
C LEU A 50 -9.18 -8.64 -2.04
N SER A 51 -10.10 -9.09 -2.89
CA SER A 51 -10.00 -8.94 -4.34
C SER A 51 -9.99 -7.46 -4.75
N ALA A 52 -10.90 -6.66 -4.19
CA ALA A 52 -10.93 -5.22 -4.41
C ALA A 52 -9.65 -4.52 -3.91
N TYR A 53 -9.08 -4.96 -2.78
CA TYR A 53 -7.80 -4.44 -2.29
C TYR A 53 -6.65 -4.69 -3.28
N LYS A 54 -6.65 -5.86 -3.92
CA LYS A 54 -5.67 -6.19 -4.97
C LYS A 54 -5.83 -5.31 -6.21
N GLU A 55 -7.06 -5.00 -6.60
CA GLU A 55 -7.35 -4.07 -7.70
C GLU A 55 -6.87 -2.66 -7.36
N ASN A 56 -7.16 -2.16 -6.16
CA ASN A 56 -6.67 -0.88 -5.67
C ASN A 56 -5.14 -0.80 -5.61
N CYS A 57 -4.46 -1.87 -5.20
CA CYS A 57 -2.99 -1.95 -5.30
C CYS A 57 -2.50 -1.77 -6.75
N THR A 58 -3.25 -2.28 -7.73
CA THR A 58 -2.88 -2.17 -9.15
C THR A 58 -3.07 -0.74 -9.67
N GLU A 59 -4.16 -0.08 -9.29
CA GLU A 59 -4.41 1.32 -9.66
C GLU A 59 -3.45 2.29 -8.97
N THR A 60 -3.14 2.06 -7.70
CA THR A 60 -2.17 2.88 -6.96
C THR A 60 -0.75 2.75 -7.51
N ASN A 61 -0.35 1.58 -8.03
CA ASN A 61 0.91 1.45 -8.78
C ASN A 61 0.97 2.35 -10.03
N LYS A 62 -0.17 2.60 -10.70
CA LYS A 62 -0.22 3.54 -11.84
C LYS A 62 -0.06 4.99 -11.37
N LEU A 63 -0.60 5.33 -10.20
CA LEU A 63 -0.42 6.65 -9.59
C LEU A 63 1.02 6.85 -9.11
N ASP A 64 1.65 5.81 -8.57
CA ASP A 64 3.06 5.83 -8.14
C ASP A 64 4.01 6.05 -9.33
N ALA A 65 3.69 5.46 -10.50
CA ALA A 65 4.46 5.66 -11.72
C ALA A 65 4.49 7.12 -12.23
N ILE A 66 3.54 7.95 -11.80
CA ILE A 66 3.47 9.38 -12.11
C ILE A 66 3.71 10.27 -10.88
N ASP A 67 4.29 9.71 -9.81
CA ASP A 67 4.61 10.40 -8.55
C ASP A 67 3.39 11.08 -7.88
N ALA A 68 2.17 10.56 -8.12
CA ALA A 68 0.92 11.14 -7.62
C ALA A 68 0.30 10.37 -6.45
N TYR A 69 0.83 9.19 -6.11
CA TYR A 69 0.21 8.30 -5.14
C TYR A 69 0.15 8.91 -3.73
N ASP A 70 1.25 9.44 -3.21
CA ASP A 70 1.31 9.99 -1.85
C ASP A 70 0.29 11.13 -1.66
N TYR A 71 0.24 12.06 -2.62
CA TYR A 71 -0.73 13.16 -2.61
C TYR A 71 -2.18 12.66 -2.64
N LYS A 72 -2.47 11.65 -3.48
CA LYS A 72 -3.82 11.07 -3.58
C LYS A 72 -4.24 10.31 -2.34
N LEU A 73 -3.31 9.57 -1.73
CA LEU A 73 -3.56 8.85 -0.50
C LEU A 73 -3.87 9.82 0.65
N GLU A 74 -3.15 10.94 0.76
CA GLU A 74 -3.45 12.00 1.74
C GLU A 74 -4.85 12.58 1.52
N GLN A 75 -5.20 12.92 0.27
CA GLN A 75 -6.53 13.43 -0.08
C GLN A 75 -7.64 12.46 0.35
N TRP A 76 -7.50 11.15 0.07
CA TRP A 76 -8.48 10.15 0.48
C TRP A 76 -8.54 9.97 2.00
N CYS A 77 -7.40 10.07 2.69
CA CYS A 77 -7.38 9.99 4.14
C CYS A 77 -8.14 11.16 4.78
N GLU A 78 -7.99 12.38 4.24
CA GLU A 78 -8.74 13.55 4.68
C GLU A 78 -10.25 13.38 4.41
N GLU A 79 -10.62 12.92 3.22
CA GLU A 79 -12.02 12.69 2.82
C GLU A 79 -12.75 11.71 3.75
N TYR A 80 -12.08 10.62 4.16
CA TYR A 80 -12.66 9.57 5.00
C TYR A 80 -12.29 9.66 6.49
N GLY A 81 -11.66 10.74 6.94
CA GLY A 81 -11.30 10.92 8.35
C GLY A 81 -10.32 9.84 8.88
N ILE A 82 -9.39 9.39 8.04
CA ILE A 82 -8.38 8.39 8.38
C ILE A 82 -7.15 9.09 8.97
N ASP A 83 -6.93 8.87 10.25
CA ASP A 83 -5.80 9.45 10.98
C ASP A 83 -4.50 8.69 10.69
N THR A 84 -3.49 9.41 10.21
CA THR A 84 -2.14 8.88 9.96
C THR A 84 -1.45 8.44 11.24
N GLN A 85 -1.65 9.16 12.35
CA GLN A 85 -1.02 8.80 13.62
C GLN A 85 -1.59 7.48 14.12
N TRP A 86 -2.91 7.32 14.13
CA TRP A 86 -3.57 6.06 14.47
C TRP A 86 -3.05 4.89 13.62
N CYS A 87 -2.96 5.04 12.30
CA CYS A 87 -2.42 4.00 11.42
C CYS A 87 -0.96 3.65 11.76
N THR A 88 -0.16 4.65 12.11
CA THR A 88 1.25 4.48 12.51
C THR A 88 1.37 3.69 13.82
N GLU A 89 0.54 4.01 14.81
CA GLU A 89 0.50 3.31 16.10
C GLU A 89 0.00 1.88 15.94
N PHE A 90 -1.03 1.66 15.11
CA PHE A 90 -1.52 0.33 14.75
C PHE A 90 -0.41 -0.55 14.16
N VAL A 91 0.35 -0.04 13.18
CA VAL A 91 1.46 -0.77 12.55
C VAL A 91 2.57 -1.05 13.57
N LYS A 92 2.99 -0.06 14.37
CA LYS A 92 4.05 -0.26 15.37
C LYS A 92 3.68 -1.31 16.42
N ARG A 93 2.41 -1.32 16.86
CA ARG A 93 1.88 -2.29 17.82
C ARG A 93 1.83 -3.71 17.25
N ASN A 94 1.40 -3.85 15.99
CA ASN A 94 1.09 -5.16 15.39
C ASN A 94 2.22 -5.75 14.53
N SER A 95 3.24 -4.97 14.20
CA SER A 95 4.41 -5.39 13.42
C SER A 95 5.74 -4.98 14.09
N PRO A 96 5.98 -5.38 15.36
CA PRO A 96 7.15 -4.96 16.14
C PRO A 96 8.49 -5.46 15.57
N SER A 97 8.45 -6.44 14.66
CA SER A 97 9.61 -6.96 13.94
C SER A 97 10.17 -5.96 12.92
N ILE A 98 9.38 -4.98 12.50
CA ILE A 98 9.74 -3.98 11.49
C ILE A 98 10.27 -2.72 12.17
N ARG A 99 11.57 -2.47 11.99
CA ARG A 99 12.27 -1.34 12.64
C ARG A 99 12.63 -0.20 11.69
N SER A 100 12.67 -0.46 10.39
CA SER A 100 13.01 0.56 9.40
C SER A 100 11.86 1.55 9.26
N PRO A 101 12.09 2.87 9.44
CA PRO A 101 11.05 3.88 9.26
C PRO A 101 10.40 3.84 7.88
N GLN A 102 11.19 3.57 6.83
CA GLN A 102 10.68 3.44 5.46
C GLN A 102 9.74 2.24 5.32
N ASN A 103 10.08 1.10 5.92
CA ASN A 103 9.22 -0.09 5.85
C ASN A 103 7.95 0.11 6.69
N ILE A 104 8.05 0.80 7.82
CA ILE A 104 6.88 1.19 8.62
C ILE A 104 5.95 2.06 7.78
N LEU A 105 6.48 3.07 7.07
CA LEU A 105 5.70 3.95 6.21
C LEU A 105 4.94 3.16 5.13
N VAL A 106 5.60 2.20 4.48
CA VAL A 106 4.95 1.33 3.48
C VAL A 106 3.77 0.57 4.10
N LEU A 107 3.97 -0.03 5.29
CA LEU A 107 2.89 -0.72 5.99
C LEU A 107 1.75 0.21 6.41
N VAL A 108 2.07 1.42 6.84
CA VAL A 108 1.08 2.46 7.18
C VAL A 108 0.27 2.84 5.95
N ASN A 109 0.90 3.05 4.80
CA ASN A 109 0.21 3.39 3.56
C ASN A 109 -0.70 2.26 3.08
N ASN A 110 -0.29 1.00 3.24
CA ASN A 110 -1.15 -0.15 2.94
C ASN A 110 -2.37 -0.24 3.88
N VAL A 111 -2.18 0.03 5.18
CA VAL A 111 -3.30 0.12 6.13
C VAL A 111 -4.24 1.27 5.78
N LYS A 112 -3.70 2.45 5.43
CA LYS A 112 -4.50 3.59 4.96
C LYS A 112 -5.33 3.21 3.75
N LEU A 113 -4.71 2.62 2.72
CA LEU A 113 -5.40 2.20 1.50
C LEU A 113 -6.53 1.20 1.80
N ALA A 114 -6.29 0.23 2.69
CA ALA A 114 -7.29 -0.73 3.12
C ALA A 114 -8.49 -0.04 3.80
N LEU A 115 -8.24 0.94 4.67
CA LEU A 115 -9.31 1.70 5.33
C LEU A 115 -10.06 2.60 4.35
N VAL A 116 -9.35 3.28 3.43
CA VAL A 116 -9.95 4.10 2.37
C VAL A 116 -10.92 3.26 1.54
N GLN A 117 -10.46 2.12 1.01
CA GLN A 117 -11.31 1.19 0.25
C GLN A 117 -12.53 0.75 1.05
N THR A 118 -12.33 0.42 2.33
CA THR A 118 -13.43 -0.03 3.19
C THR A 118 -14.51 1.05 3.32
N CYS A 119 -14.11 2.32 3.36
CA CYS A 119 -15.05 3.44 3.41
C CYS A 119 -15.70 3.68 2.04
N SER A 120 -14.90 3.77 0.97
CA SER A 120 -15.34 4.16 -0.37
C SER A 120 -16.21 3.09 -1.05
N GLU A 121 -15.82 1.81 -1.00
CA GLU A 121 -16.47 0.73 -1.74
C GLU A 121 -17.41 -0.12 -0.89
N PHE A 122 -17.19 -0.15 0.43
CA PHE A 122 -18.00 -0.93 1.36
C PHE A 122 -18.86 -0.04 2.27
N GLY A 123 -18.84 1.27 2.09
CA GLY A 123 -19.79 2.19 2.72
C GLY A 123 -19.69 2.25 4.25
N LEU A 124 -18.48 2.15 4.79
CA LEU A 124 -18.23 2.44 6.20
C LEU A 124 -18.15 3.95 6.41
N GLY A 125 -19.24 4.55 6.90
CA GLY A 125 -19.20 5.93 7.39
C GLY A 125 -18.48 6.07 8.74
N ASP A 126 -18.22 7.31 9.15
CA ASP A 126 -17.37 7.69 10.29
C ASP A 126 -17.63 6.87 11.57
N LYS A 127 -18.90 6.74 11.98
CA LYS A 127 -19.26 6.02 13.21
C LYS A 127 -18.79 4.56 13.15
N ARG A 128 -18.99 3.89 12.02
CA ARG A 128 -18.63 2.49 11.83
C ARG A 128 -17.12 2.33 11.65
N LEU A 129 -16.45 3.32 11.06
CA LEU A 129 -15.00 3.37 11.02
C LEU A 129 -14.40 3.48 12.43
N GLN A 130 -15.00 4.27 13.32
CA GLN A 130 -14.56 4.36 14.73
C GLN A 130 -14.79 3.04 15.48
N GLU A 131 -15.93 2.38 15.27
CA GLU A 131 -16.20 1.04 15.83
C GLU A 131 -15.17 0.00 15.35
N LEU A 132 -14.77 0.06 14.07
CA LEU A 132 -13.70 -0.77 13.52
C LEU A 132 -12.34 -0.45 14.17
N LYS A 133 -11.98 0.83 14.31
CA LYS A 133 -10.73 1.25 14.95
C LYS A 133 -10.65 0.77 16.40
N ALA A 134 -11.74 0.89 17.16
CA ALA A 134 -11.83 0.37 18.52
C ALA A 134 -11.62 -1.16 18.55
N ALA A 135 -12.23 -1.91 17.63
CA ALA A 135 -12.01 -3.36 17.53
C ALA A 135 -10.55 -3.73 17.14
N LEU A 136 -9.83 -2.84 16.45
CA LEU A 136 -8.41 -3.00 16.10
C LEU A 136 -7.44 -2.53 17.21
N GLU A 137 -7.95 -1.86 18.23
CA GLU A 137 -7.23 -1.52 19.47
C GLU A 137 -7.31 -2.61 20.52
N GLU A 138 -8.34 -3.46 20.48
CA GLU A 138 -8.39 -4.69 21.27
C GLU A 138 -7.22 -5.63 20.97
N GLU A 139 -7.01 -6.62 21.84
CA GLU A 139 -5.96 -7.62 21.68
C GLU A 139 -6.14 -8.38 20.36
N GLN A 140 -5.19 -8.18 19.44
CA GLN A 140 -5.19 -8.81 18.13
C GLN A 140 -4.52 -10.19 18.17
N PRO A 141 -4.98 -11.17 17.39
CA PRO A 141 -4.32 -12.46 17.31
C PRO A 141 -2.88 -12.31 16.80
N ARG A 142 -1.99 -13.14 17.35
CA ARG A 142 -0.57 -13.21 16.94
C ARG A 142 -0.40 -13.76 15.53
N GLU A 143 -1.23 -14.74 15.16
CA GLU A 143 -1.25 -15.41 13.86
C GLU A 143 -2.62 -15.21 13.19
N PRO A 144 -2.99 -13.97 12.81
CA PRO A 144 -4.30 -13.65 12.24
C PRO A 144 -4.60 -14.44 10.96
N GLU A 145 -3.57 -14.84 10.21
CA GLU A 145 -3.67 -15.67 9.01
C GLU A 145 -4.29 -17.05 9.27
N LYS A 146 -4.00 -17.66 10.43
CA LYS A 146 -4.55 -18.97 10.81
C LYS A 146 -6.01 -18.88 11.22
N GLU A 147 -6.37 -17.78 11.86
CA GLU A 147 -7.77 -17.49 12.18
C GLU A 147 -8.57 -17.21 10.91
N LEU A 148 -7.97 -16.52 9.93
CA LEU A 148 -8.60 -16.25 8.65
C LEU A 148 -8.81 -17.53 7.80
N ALA A 149 -7.90 -18.51 7.91
CA ALA A 149 -8.01 -19.79 7.21
C ALA A 149 -9.30 -20.56 7.56
N LYS A 150 -9.86 -20.36 8.77
CA LYS A 150 -11.16 -20.94 9.17
C LYS A 150 -12.32 -20.46 8.29
N PHE A 151 -12.15 -19.33 7.61
CA PHE A 151 -13.12 -18.77 6.66
C PHE A 151 -12.88 -19.23 5.21
N GLY A 152 -11.98 -20.20 4.99
CA GLY A 152 -11.61 -20.68 3.65
C GLY A 152 -10.63 -19.78 2.90
N LEU A 153 -9.98 -18.84 3.61
CA LEU A 153 -8.97 -17.95 3.06
C LEU A 153 -7.59 -18.45 3.46
N GLU A 154 -7.03 -19.36 2.66
CA GLU A 154 -5.66 -19.82 2.84
C GLU A 154 -4.68 -18.85 2.20
N TYR A 155 -3.68 -18.43 2.97
CA TYR A 155 -2.62 -17.56 2.49
C TYR A 155 -1.29 -18.29 2.60
N GLU A 156 -0.84 -18.90 1.50
CA GLU A 156 0.52 -19.42 1.43
C GLU A 156 1.47 -18.30 1.01
N PHE A 157 2.34 -17.90 1.93
CA PHE A 157 3.52 -17.14 1.55
C PHE A 157 4.59 -18.13 1.08
N GLY A 158 5.14 -17.86 -0.10
CA GLY A 158 6.35 -18.53 -0.57
C GLY A 158 7.52 -18.42 0.40
N SER A 159 8.65 -19.07 0.12
CA SER A 159 9.82 -19.01 1.00
C SER A 159 10.65 -17.73 0.80
N VAL A 160 11.52 -17.39 1.76
CA VAL A 160 12.52 -16.30 1.59
C VAL A 160 13.37 -16.49 0.32
N GLY A 161 13.56 -17.74 -0.13
CA GLY A 161 14.30 -18.07 -1.35
C GLY A 161 13.58 -17.69 -2.65
N GLU A 162 12.26 -17.50 -2.60
CA GLU A 162 11.43 -17.13 -3.76
C GLU A 162 11.22 -15.62 -3.87
N VAL A 163 11.50 -14.88 -2.79
CA VAL A 163 11.49 -13.42 -2.78
C VAL A 163 12.77 -12.91 -3.44
N ASP A 164 12.63 -11.97 -4.38
CA ASP A 164 13.76 -11.27 -4.99
C ASP A 164 13.56 -9.75 -4.92
N TYR A 165 14.27 -9.11 -3.98
CA TYR A 165 14.22 -7.66 -3.80
C TYR A 165 14.64 -6.87 -5.04
N ARG A 166 15.42 -7.48 -5.96
CA ARG A 166 15.92 -6.79 -7.15
C ARG A 166 14.80 -6.47 -8.14
N ARG A 167 13.69 -7.21 -8.10
CA ARG A 167 12.49 -6.92 -8.87
C ARG A 167 11.82 -5.60 -8.47
N LEU A 168 12.13 -5.09 -7.28
CA LEU A 168 11.65 -3.80 -6.78
C LEU A 168 12.61 -2.65 -7.10
N VAL A 169 13.78 -2.92 -7.64
CA VAL A 169 14.72 -1.85 -8.03
C VAL A 169 14.20 -1.28 -9.34
N PRO A 170 13.84 0.03 -9.40
CA PRO A 170 13.37 0.63 -10.64
C PRO A 170 14.43 0.42 -11.72
N GLU A 171 13.99 0.02 -12.92
CA GLU A 171 14.86 -0.01 -14.07
C GLU A 171 15.52 1.37 -14.20
N LYS A 172 16.84 1.41 -14.30
CA LYS A 172 17.55 2.67 -14.49
C LYS A 172 16.94 3.37 -15.72
N LYS A 173 16.18 4.44 -15.50
CA LYS A 173 15.70 5.32 -16.58
C LYS A 173 16.90 5.58 -17.48
N GLN A 174 16.78 5.27 -18.78
CA GLN A 174 17.84 5.58 -19.74
C GLN A 174 18.24 7.03 -19.52
N LYS A 175 19.54 7.29 -19.35
CA LYS A 175 20.04 8.66 -19.27
C LYS A 175 19.58 9.36 -20.54
N VAL A 176 18.70 10.35 -20.40
CA VAL A 176 18.22 11.16 -21.52
C VAL A 176 19.45 11.72 -22.22
N ASN A 177 19.57 11.46 -23.52
CA ASN A 177 20.71 11.95 -24.29
C ASN A 177 20.61 13.48 -24.39
N TYR A 178 21.75 14.17 -24.41
CA TYR A 178 21.79 15.64 -24.54
C TYR A 178 21.02 16.14 -25.76
N ALA A 179 20.99 15.35 -26.84
CA ALA A 179 20.20 15.63 -28.03
C ALA A 179 18.68 15.67 -27.77
N ASP A 180 18.16 14.77 -26.93
CA ASP A 180 16.74 14.71 -26.58
C ASP A 180 16.33 15.87 -25.68
N LEU A 181 17.21 16.24 -24.73
CA LEU A 181 17.04 17.45 -23.91
C LEU A 181 17.00 18.71 -24.78
N LYS A 182 17.93 18.84 -25.73
CA LYS A 182 17.99 19.99 -26.64
C LYS A 182 16.72 20.10 -27.49
N ARG A 183 16.25 19.00 -28.08
CA ARG A 183 14.98 18.98 -28.84
C ARG A 183 13.78 19.33 -27.96
N GLY A 184 13.75 18.88 -26.71
CA GLY A 184 12.72 19.24 -25.75
C GLY A 184 12.65 20.75 -25.52
N TYR A 185 13.80 21.40 -25.28
CA TYR A 185 13.89 22.85 -25.11
C TYR A 185 13.50 23.63 -26.38
N GLU A 186 13.93 23.18 -27.55
CA GLU A 186 13.56 23.77 -28.85
C GLU A 186 12.04 23.68 -29.09
N GLY A 187 11.43 22.54 -28.80
CA GLY A 187 9.98 22.36 -28.91
C GLY A 187 9.20 23.24 -27.92
N LEU A 188 9.70 23.38 -26.69
CA LEU A 188 9.06 24.21 -25.66
C LEU A 188 9.14 25.71 -25.99
N ALA A 189 10.25 26.15 -26.60
CA ALA A 189 10.40 27.51 -27.10
C ALA A 189 9.45 27.80 -28.28
N ALA A 190 9.31 26.86 -29.21
CA ALA A 190 8.37 26.99 -30.33
C ALA A 190 6.91 27.06 -29.85
N LEU A 191 6.55 26.28 -28.82
CA LEU A 191 5.20 26.26 -28.26
C LEU A 191 4.86 27.57 -27.54
N LYS A 192 5.82 28.15 -26.79
CA LYS A 192 5.68 29.49 -26.20
C LYS A 192 5.49 30.57 -27.26
N ALA A 193 6.33 30.57 -28.30
CA ALA A 193 6.20 31.54 -29.40
C ALA A 193 4.83 31.46 -30.10
N TYR A 194 4.30 30.25 -30.28
CA TYR A 194 2.95 30.05 -30.81
C TYR A 194 1.86 30.59 -29.88
N GLN A 195 1.94 30.29 -28.57
CA GLN A 195 1.00 30.82 -27.58
C GLN A 195 1.00 32.35 -27.54
N ASP A 196 2.19 32.97 -27.54
CA ASP A 196 2.33 34.43 -27.55
C ASP A 196 1.74 35.04 -28.84
N SER A 197 1.87 34.36 -29.98
CA SER A 197 1.30 34.80 -31.26
C SER A 197 -0.22 34.71 -31.34
N ILE A 198 -0.86 33.82 -30.54
CA ILE A 198 -2.31 33.67 -30.49
C ILE A 198 -2.93 34.58 -29.42
N ILE A 199 -2.25 34.80 -28.31
CA ILE A 199 -2.75 35.63 -27.21
C ILE A 199 -2.49 37.12 -27.45
N GLY A 200 -1.45 37.46 -28.22
CA GLY A 200 -1.08 38.84 -28.56
C GLY A 200 -1.64 39.38 -29.88
N GLY A 201 -2.54 38.66 -30.55
CA GLY A 201 -3.17 39.02 -31.83
C GLY A 201 -4.62 39.48 -31.70
#